data_AF-A0A1F8ZSZ4-F1
#
_entry.id   AF-A0A1F8ZSZ4-F1
#
_cell.length_a   1.000
_cell.length_b   1.000
_cell.length_c   1.000
_cell.angle_alpha   90.00
_cell.angle_beta   90.00
_cell.angle_gamma   90.00
#
_symmetry.space_group_name_H-M   'P 1'
#
loop_
_entity.id
_entity.type
_entity.pdbx_description
1 polymer ?
#
loop_
_entity_poly.entity_id
_entity_poly.type
_entity_poly.pdbx_seq_one_letter_code
_entity_poly.pdbx_strand_id
1 'polypeptide(L)' 'MDTLRPEIARLIAAKEQRRRKLAALSFSEKVRVVVQLQQMAAPVLRARGRPVRVWALDDLKPVGRK' A
#
# COMPACT_ATOMS: atom_id res chain seq x y z
N MET A 1 15.48 -13.77 -26.27
CA MET A 1 15.30 -12.64 -25.33
C MET A 1 14.26 -11.74 -25.97
N ASP A 2 13.01 -11.89 -25.57
CA ASP A 2 11.87 -11.21 -26.19
C ASP A 2 12.10 -9.70 -26.28
N THR A 3 11.96 -9.16 -27.48
CA THR A 3 11.98 -7.72 -27.76
C THR A 3 10.74 -7.10 -27.14
N LEU A 4 10.77 -6.91 -25.81
CA LEU A 4 9.71 -6.24 -25.08
C LEU A 4 9.59 -4.83 -25.65
N ARG A 5 8.38 -4.45 -26.08
CA ARG A 5 8.10 -3.08 -26.53
C ARG A 5 8.59 -2.10 -25.45
N PRO A 6 9.32 -1.03 -25.80
CA PRO A 6 9.93 -0.11 -24.84
C PRO A 6 8.93 0.46 -23.80
N GLU A 7 7.68 0.64 -24.21
CA GLU A 7 6.58 1.06 -23.33
C GLU A 7 6.30 0.06 -22.21
N ILE A 8 6.24 -1.24 -22.51
CA ILE A 8 6.01 -2.29 -21.52
C ILE A 8 7.20 -2.38 -20.56
N ALA A 9 8.42 -2.28 -21.09
CA ALA A 9 9.63 -2.27 -20.27
C ALA A 9 9.63 -1.09 -19.28
N ARG A 10 9.19 0.09 -19.72
CA ARG A 10 9.03 1.28 -18.86
C ARG A 10 8.00 1.05 -17.75
N LEU A 11 6.85 0.45 -18.08
CA LEU A 11 5.81 0.15 -17.08
C LEU A 11 6.29 -0.87 -16.04
N ILE A 12 7.03 -1.89 -16.47
CA ILE A 12 7.62 -2.89 -15.56
C ILE A 12 8.66 -2.23 -14.64
N ALA A 13 9.54 -1.40 -15.20
CA ALA A 13 10.55 -0.67 -14.43
C ALA A 13 9.91 0.27 -13.39
N ALA A 14 8.85 0.99 -13.76
CA ALA A 14 8.10 1.85 -12.84
C ALA A 14 7.45 1.06 -11.70
N LYS A 15 6.85 -0.10 -12.01
CA LYS A 15 6.28 -1.01 -11.00
C LYS A 15 7.37 -1.54 -10.06
N GLU A 16 8.52 -1.90 -10.59
CA GLU A 16 9.66 -2.39 -9.80
C GLU A 16 10.22 -1.29 -8.88
N GLN A 17 10.39 -0.08 -9.40
CA GLN A 17 10.82 1.06 -8.58
C GLN A 17 9.83 1.34 -7.44
N ARG A 18 8.52 1.27 -7.72
CA ARG A 18 7.48 1.40 -6.68
C ARG A 18 7.59 0.31 -5.62
N ARG A 19 7.81 -0.96 -6.02
CA ARG A 19 8.01 -2.07 -5.06
C ARG A 19 9.20 -1.82 -4.14
N ARG A 20 10.34 -1.37 -4.68
CA ARG A 20 11.53 -1.04 -3.88
C ARG A 20 11.25 0.07 -2.87
N LYS A 21 10.58 1.14 -3.30
CA LYS A 21 10.17 2.23 -2.40
C LYS A 21 9.26 1.73 -1.27
N LEU A 22 8.27 0.90 -1.58
CA LEU A 22 7.37 0.32 -0.57
C LEU A 22 8.08 -0.66 0.37
N ALA A 23 9.02 -1.44 -0.15
CA ALA A 23 9.81 -2.37 0.65
C ALA A 23 10.71 -1.63 1.67
N ALA A 24 11.24 -0.46 1.27
CA ALA A 24 12.07 0.39 2.11
C ALA A 24 11.31 1.15 3.22
N LEU A 25 9.97 1.18 3.19
CA LEU A 25 9.18 1.82 4.25
C LEU A 25 9.41 1.16 5.61
N SER A 26 9.36 1.98 6.65
CA SER A 26 9.35 1.50 8.03
C SER A 26 8.10 0.65 8.31
N PHE A 27 8.16 -0.15 9.37
CA PHE A 27 7.03 -0.99 9.77
C PHE A 27 5.76 -0.17 10.02
N SER A 28 5.87 0.98 10.70
CA SER A 28 4.72 1.86 10.99
C SER A 28 4.09 2.43 9.72
N GLU A 29 4.90 2.83 8.74
CA GLU A 29 4.41 3.30 7.45
C GLU A 29 3.72 2.19 6.65
N LYS A 30 4.26 0.97 6.66
CA LYS A 30 3.61 -0.20 6.04
C LYS A 30 2.24 -0.47 6.65
N VAL A 31 2.11 -0.39 7.97
CA VAL A 31 0.83 -0.54 8.66
C VAL A 31 -0.15 0.58 8.26
N ARG A 32 0.29 1.84 8.17
CA ARG A 32 -0.55 2.95 7.67
C ARG A 32 -1.09 2.69 6.26
N VAL A 33 -0.24 2.19 5.36
CA VAL A 33 -0.67 1.82 3.99
C VAL A 33 -1.74 0.72 4.03
N VAL A 34 -1.57 -0.31 4.86
CA VAL A 34 -2.56 -1.38 5.01
C VAL A 34 -3.90 -0.85 5.52
N VAL A 35 -3.90 0.04 6.51
CA VAL A 35 -5.14 0.65 7.02
C VAL A 35 -5.84 1.49 5.95
N GLN A 36 -5.08 2.25 5.15
CA GLN A 36 -5.65 3.00 4.03
C GLN A 36 -6.29 2.06 2.99
N LEU A 37 -5.65 0.93 2.67
CA LEU A 37 -6.23 -0.09 1.78
C LEU A 37 -7.53 -0.68 2.36
N GLN A 38 -7.56 -0.95 3.67
CA GLN A 38 -8.77 -1.43 4.35
C GLN A 38 -9.90 -0.39 4.29
N GLN A 39 -9.60 0.89 4.46
CA GLN A 39 -10.59 1.97 4.34
C GLN A 39 -11.23 2.02 2.95
N MET A 40 -10.42 1.89 1.89
CA MET A 40 -10.93 1.88 0.52
C MET A 40 -11.75 0.62 0.20
N ALA A 41 -11.35 -0.53 0.74
CA ALA A 41 -12.07 -1.78 0.53
C ALA A 41 -13.37 -1.89 1.35
N ALA A 42 -13.44 -1.25 2.52
CA ALA A 42 -14.53 -1.42 3.46
C ALA A 42 -15.93 -1.10 2.88
N PRO A 43 -16.16 -0.01 2.12
CA PRO A 43 -17.45 0.26 1.49
C PRO A 43 -17.90 -0.87 0.55
N VAL A 44 -17.00 -1.37 -0.30
CA VAL A 44 -17.30 -2.44 -1.26
C VAL A 44 -17.67 -3.72 -0.54
N LEU A 45 -16.95 -4.07 0.53
CA LEU A 45 -17.22 -5.28 1.29
C LEU A 45 -18.50 -5.18 2.12
N ARG A 46 -18.79 -4.00 2.70
CA ARG A 46 -20.06 -3.73 3.40
C ARG A 46 -21.25 -3.83 2.46
N ALA A 47 -21.14 -3.29 1.24
CA ALA A 47 -22.20 -3.40 0.23
C ALA A 47 -22.50 -4.86 -0.14
N ARG A 48 -21.52 -5.77 0.04
CA ARG A 48 -21.67 -7.23 -0.15
C ARG A 48 -22.16 -7.95 1.12
N GLY A 49 -22.64 -7.22 2.13
CA GLY A 49 -23.14 -7.79 3.39
C GLY A 49 -22.06 -8.36 4.30
N ARG A 50 -20.76 -8.10 4.04
CA ARG A 50 -19.68 -8.57 4.91
C ARG A 50 -19.50 -7.61 6.09
N PRO A 51 -19.46 -8.10 7.33
CA PRO A 51 -19.12 -7.26 8.47
C PRO A 51 -17.63 -6.91 8.40
N VAL A 52 -17.31 -5.64 8.12
CA VAL A 52 -15.92 -5.16 7.99
C VAL A 52 -15.62 -4.02 8.96
N ARG A 53 -14.58 -4.23 9.78
CA ARG A 53 -13.97 -3.24 10.66
C ARG A 53 -12.58 -2.88 10.15
N VAL A 54 -12.38 -1.59 9.88
CA VAL A 54 -11.06 -1.02 9.57
C VAL A 54 -10.28 -0.92 10.86
N TRP A 55 -8.98 -1.23 10.84
CA TRP A 55 -8.12 -1.07 12.01
C TRP A 55 -8.00 0.41 12.39
N ALA A 56 -8.13 0.70 13.68
CA ALA A 56 -7.76 1.99 14.23
C ALA A 56 -6.25 1.99 14.45
N LEU A 57 -5.57 3.04 14.01
CA LEU A 57 -4.23 3.34 14.48
C LEU A 57 -4.44 4.33 15.62
N ASP A 58 -4.20 3.91 16.85
CA ASP A 58 -4.10 4.84 17.97
C ASP A 58 -3.05 5.89 17.60
N ASP A 59 -3.29 7.14 17.97
CA ASP A 59 -2.47 8.31 17.62
C ASP A 59 -1.01 8.09 18.04
N LEU A 60 -0.24 7.46 17.16
CA LEU A 60 1.19 7.27 17.31
C LEU A 60 1.80 8.65 17.09
N LYS A 61 1.89 9.40 18.20
CA LYS A 61 2.75 10.57 18.35
C LYS A 61 4.04 10.29 17.58
N PRO A 62 4.48 11.18 16.67
CA PRO A 62 5.68 10.93 15.89
C PRO A 62 6.82 10.66 16.86
N VAL A 63 7.37 9.45 16.82
CA VAL A 63 8.58 9.10 17.55
C VAL A 63 9.66 10.03 16.99
N GLY A 64 9.97 11.08 17.76
CA GLY A 64 11.02 12.03 17.45
C GLY A 64 12.31 11.25 17.23
N ARG A 65 12.91 11.43 16.05
CA ARG A 65 14.30 11.04 15.83
C ARG A 65 15.16 11.92 16.75
N LYS A 66 15.88 11.28 17.68
CA LYS A 66 17.09 11.85 18.29
C LYS A 66 18.21 11.87 17.26
#